data_AF-A0A352Y3Y3-F1
#
_entry.id   AF-A0A352Y3Y3-F1
#
_cell.length_a   1.000
_cell.length_b   1.000
_cell.length_c   1.000
_cell.angle_alpha   90.00
_cell.angle_beta   90.00
_cell.angle_gamma   90.00
#
_symmetry.space_group_name_H-M   'P 1'
#
loop_
_entity.id
_entity.type
_entity.pdbx_description
1 polymer ?
#
loop_
_entity_poly.entity_id
_entity_poly.type
_entity_poly.pdbx_seq_one_letter_code
_entity_poly.pdbx_strand_id
1 'polypeptide(L)'
;MRRGENKQMSRYCLKSTSPRGNGFYVLLLVVGVLIAQGLMWPAVTFASARDGGYQFGNGQALDRASVSVVRLVVRYTSVTPVAGCTRSMTGLGVLVGSWAATPSSPVFSDWILTDGSLVDPNGISCGAGKPLEQLNSIQIYLNNAYTLNPVGQTLKSLQCRSGSCTDGATTLPITCQDSSPCAKGVVLVSFHTPVLEPFIDMAQADQATPGPQGVELIGSGAASPPRSVEQAAQFLTPTQVAPDDPTNEPGMPIVNSTGQLLDLNTKQLDTGQSIRTFVNAIIAPAPLQPLNTNRLHDNWNQGITA
;
A
#
# COMPACT_ATOMS: atom_id res chain seq x y z
N MET A 1 62.37 -35.56 -81.40
CA MET A 1 61.47 -34.38 -81.43
C MET A 1 60.64 -34.35 -80.16
N ARG A 2 60.40 -33.13 -79.68
CA ARG A 2 59.80 -32.74 -78.39
C ARG A 2 58.42 -33.37 -78.11
N ARG A 3 58.07 -33.24 -76.81
CA ARG A 3 56.74 -33.01 -76.21
C ARG A 3 56.08 -34.29 -75.69
N GLY A 4 55.79 -34.46 -74.41
CA GLY A 4 55.79 -33.54 -73.26
C GLY A 4 54.64 -33.94 -72.34
N GLU A 5 54.96 -34.13 -71.05
CA GLU A 5 54.12 -33.85 -69.87
C GLU A 5 52.85 -34.73 -69.65
N ASN A 6 52.47 -35.18 -68.45
CA ASN A 6 52.59 -34.59 -67.12
C ASN A 6 52.59 -35.62 -65.97
N LYS A 7 53.32 -35.27 -64.90
CA LYS A 7 53.28 -35.86 -63.55
C LYS A 7 51.92 -35.64 -62.88
N GLN A 8 51.48 -36.58 -62.04
CA GLN A 8 50.68 -36.22 -60.87
C GLN A 8 51.04 -37.08 -59.66
N MET A 9 51.63 -36.42 -58.65
CA MET A 9 51.89 -36.96 -57.32
C MET A 9 50.56 -37.11 -56.57
N SER A 10 50.38 -38.28 -55.94
CA SER A 10 49.25 -38.58 -55.07
C SER A 10 49.28 -37.69 -53.82
N ARG A 11 48.24 -36.87 -53.63
CA ARG A 11 47.97 -36.14 -52.39
C ARG A 11 46.98 -36.95 -51.57
N TYR A 12 47.42 -37.43 -50.40
CA TYR A 12 46.51 -37.96 -49.39
C TYR A 12 45.57 -36.85 -48.92
N CYS A 13 44.26 -37.09 -49.01
CA CYS A 13 43.22 -36.19 -48.54
C CYS A 13 42.69 -36.71 -47.21
N LEU A 14 42.92 -35.97 -46.13
CA LEU A 14 42.31 -36.22 -44.82
C LEU A 14 40.81 -35.92 -44.90
N LYS A 15 39.98 -36.94 -44.69
CA LYS A 15 38.53 -36.82 -44.61
C LYS A 15 38.18 -36.23 -43.24
N SER A 16 37.82 -34.96 -43.19
CA SER A 16 37.24 -34.33 -41.98
C SER A 16 35.78 -34.76 -41.86
N THR A 17 35.47 -35.57 -40.85
CA THR A 17 34.09 -35.90 -40.48
C THR A 17 33.60 -34.83 -39.52
N SER A 18 32.80 -33.88 -40.02
CA SER A 18 32.08 -32.90 -39.19
C SER A 18 30.97 -33.63 -38.41
N PRO A 19 30.91 -33.54 -37.07
CA PRO A 19 29.71 -33.92 -36.34
C PRO A 19 28.65 -32.85 -36.57
N ARG A 20 27.65 -33.19 -37.39
CA ARG A 20 26.41 -32.42 -37.52
C ARG A 20 25.65 -32.44 -36.19
N GLY A 21 25.51 -31.26 -35.59
CA GLY A 21 24.24 -30.77 -35.07
C GLY A 21 23.62 -31.48 -33.87
N ASN A 22 24.17 -31.28 -32.67
CA ASN A 22 23.42 -31.45 -31.41
C ASN A 22 23.12 -30.13 -30.68
N GLY A 23 23.57 -28.98 -31.22
CA GLY A 23 23.41 -27.67 -30.58
C GLY A 23 21.99 -27.09 -30.62
N PHE A 24 21.17 -27.46 -31.61
CA PHE A 24 19.83 -26.88 -31.78
C PHE A 24 18.81 -27.41 -30.76
N TYR A 25 18.91 -28.68 -30.38
CA TYR A 25 17.94 -29.28 -29.45
C TYR A 25 18.14 -28.82 -28.00
N VAL A 26 19.39 -28.57 -27.58
CA VAL A 26 19.69 -28.02 -26.25
C VAL A 26 19.21 -26.58 -26.16
N LEU A 27 19.39 -25.77 -27.22
CA LEU A 27 18.93 -24.38 -27.24
C LEU A 27 17.39 -24.29 -27.18
N LEU A 28 16.68 -25.17 -27.89
CA LEU A 28 15.22 -25.22 -27.86
C LEU A 28 14.66 -25.66 -26.49
N LEU A 29 15.33 -26.59 -25.80
CA LEU A 29 14.95 -26.99 -24.44
C LEU A 29 15.19 -25.86 -23.43
N VAL A 30 16.30 -25.13 -23.54
CA VAL A 30 16.58 -23.97 -22.67
C VAL A 30 15.56 -22.84 -22.92
N VAL A 31 15.23 -22.55 -24.18
CA VAL A 31 14.18 -21.57 -24.53
C VAL A 31 12.80 -22.02 -24.03
N GLY A 32 12.46 -23.30 -24.17
CA GLY A 32 11.19 -23.85 -23.67
C GLY A 32 11.07 -23.78 -22.15
N VAL A 33 12.16 -24.07 -21.41
CA VAL A 33 12.20 -23.95 -19.95
C VAL A 33 12.13 -22.48 -19.51
N LEU A 34 12.79 -21.55 -20.21
CA LEU A 34 12.72 -20.11 -19.92
C LEU A 34 11.32 -19.53 -20.17
N ILE A 35 10.63 -19.94 -21.23
CA ILE A 35 9.25 -19.53 -21.51
C ILE A 35 8.28 -20.10 -20.46
N ALA A 36 8.47 -21.36 -20.04
CA ALA A 36 7.65 -21.98 -19.00
C ALA A 36 7.88 -21.33 -17.62
N GLN A 37 9.10 -20.89 -17.30
CA GLN A 37 9.41 -20.16 -16.06
C GLN A 37 8.79 -18.75 -16.05
N GLY A 38 8.73 -18.06 -17.19
CA GLY A 38 8.07 -16.75 -17.30
C GLY A 38 6.55 -16.79 -17.10
N LEU A 39 5.91 -17.96 -17.28
CA LEU A 39 4.47 -18.15 -17.07
C LEU A 39 4.11 -18.55 -15.63
N MET A 40 5.08 -18.99 -14.83
CA MET A 40 4.86 -19.41 -13.43
C MET A 40 5.11 -18.29 -12.42
N TRP A 41 5.75 -17.20 -12.83
CA TRP A 41 6.00 -16.04 -11.98
C TRP A 41 5.08 -14.91 -12.45
N PRO A 42 4.25 -14.32 -11.58
CA PRO A 42 3.70 -13.01 -11.87
C PRO A 42 4.89 -12.07 -12.04
N ALA A 43 5.16 -11.67 -13.28
CA ALA A 43 6.14 -10.65 -13.57
C ALA A 43 5.60 -9.32 -13.00
N VAL A 44 5.92 -9.02 -11.75
CA VAL A 44 5.96 -7.64 -11.26
C VAL A 44 7.24 -7.03 -11.82
N THR A 45 7.19 -6.66 -13.10
CA THR A 45 8.18 -5.76 -13.70
C THR A 45 7.86 -4.35 -13.21
N PHE A 46 8.71 -3.81 -12.34
CA PHE A 46 8.71 -2.37 -12.02
C PHE A 46 9.18 -1.62 -13.26
N ALA A 47 8.23 -1.12 -14.05
CA ALA A 47 8.52 -0.16 -15.10
C ALA A 47 8.82 1.19 -14.45
N SER A 48 10.09 1.61 -14.50
CA SER A 48 10.50 2.96 -14.13
C SER A 48 9.92 3.99 -15.11
N ALA A 49 9.22 4.97 -14.56
CA ALA A 49 8.87 6.30 -15.09
C ALA A 49 8.24 6.39 -16.50
N ARG A 50 6.93 6.66 -16.52
CA ARG A 50 6.37 7.69 -17.42
C ARG A 50 6.32 9.01 -16.65
N ASP A 51 6.59 10.12 -17.33
CA ASP A 51 6.43 11.47 -16.80
C ASP A 51 5.03 11.62 -16.18
N GLY A 52 4.98 11.75 -14.85
CA GLY A 52 3.74 11.94 -14.07
C GLY A 52 3.49 10.96 -12.91
N GLY A 53 4.31 9.92 -12.73
CA GLY A 53 4.18 8.95 -11.62
C GLY A 53 5.14 9.18 -10.45
N TYR A 54 4.83 8.62 -9.27
CA TYR A 54 5.75 8.58 -8.12
C TYR A 54 7.07 7.89 -8.52
N GLN A 55 8.20 8.45 -8.09
CA GLN A 55 9.53 7.91 -8.39
C GLN A 55 10.09 7.20 -7.17
N PHE A 56 10.39 5.90 -7.33
CA PHE A 56 11.09 5.09 -6.34
C PHE A 56 12.60 5.36 -6.37
N GLY A 57 13.28 5.10 -5.26
CA GLY A 57 14.72 5.32 -5.08
C GLY A 57 15.06 6.63 -4.35
N ASN A 58 14.04 7.35 -3.86
CA ASN A 58 14.22 8.61 -3.11
C ASN A 58 14.52 8.37 -1.63
N GLY A 59 14.25 7.17 -1.11
CA GLY A 59 14.61 6.79 0.25
C GLY A 59 13.90 5.51 0.68
N GLN A 60 14.64 4.57 1.27
CA GLN A 60 14.12 3.25 1.65
C GLN A 60 12.85 3.32 2.51
N ALA A 61 12.81 4.22 3.50
CA ALA A 61 11.68 4.38 4.40
C ALA A 61 10.42 4.84 3.65
N LEU A 62 10.57 5.90 2.84
CA LEU A 62 9.48 6.44 2.04
C LEU A 62 8.99 5.39 1.04
N ASP A 63 9.88 4.75 0.29
CA ASP A 63 9.51 3.78 -0.74
C ASP A 63 8.77 2.57 -0.17
N ARG A 64 9.15 2.09 1.02
CA ARG A 64 8.47 0.96 1.68
C ARG A 64 7.11 1.35 2.23
N ALA A 65 7.03 2.48 2.92
CA ALA A 65 5.80 2.92 3.56
C ALA A 65 4.75 3.43 2.55
N SER A 66 5.20 4.09 1.48
CA SER A 66 4.36 4.87 0.58
C SER A 66 3.21 4.08 -0.03
N VAL A 67 3.43 2.83 -0.44
CA VAL A 67 2.38 2.01 -1.08
C VAL A 67 1.21 1.68 -0.16
N SER A 68 1.42 1.72 1.15
CA SER A 68 0.43 1.36 2.16
C SER A 68 -0.37 2.55 2.67
N VAL A 69 0.04 3.78 2.33
CA VAL A 69 -0.65 5.01 2.75
C VAL A 69 -1.86 5.28 1.85
N VAL A 70 -3.03 5.45 2.42
CA VAL A 70 -4.27 5.71 1.68
C VAL A 70 -4.86 7.06 2.05
N ARG A 71 -5.57 7.65 1.10
CA ARG A 71 -6.34 8.87 1.30
C ARG A 71 -7.76 8.50 1.70
N LEU A 72 -8.25 9.08 2.79
CA LEU A 72 -9.61 8.86 3.29
C LEU A 72 -10.46 10.10 3.06
N VAL A 73 -11.65 9.91 2.50
CA VAL A 73 -12.72 10.92 2.52
C VAL A 73 -13.88 10.36 3.33
N VAL A 74 -14.11 10.96 4.48
CA VAL A 74 -15.12 10.53 5.45
C VAL A 74 -16.29 11.48 5.39
N ARG A 75 -17.50 10.95 5.27
CA ARG A 75 -18.73 11.75 5.26
C ARG A 75 -19.59 11.45 6.48
N TYR A 76 -20.13 12.53 7.04
CA TYR A 76 -21.07 12.50 8.15
C TYR A 76 -22.39 13.12 7.70
N THR A 77 -23.49 12.60 8.23
CA THR A 77 -24.84 13.05 7.91
C THR A 77 -25.71 13.12 9.16
N SER A 78 -26.58 14.11 9.22
CA SER A 78 -27.60 14.28 10.25
C SER A 78 -28.98 13.98 9.67
N VAL A 79 -29.87 13.49 10.53
CA VAL A 79 -31.30 13.36 10.23
C VAL A 79 -31.93 14.73 9.93
N THR A 80 -31.37 15.81 10.49
CA THR A 80 -31.79 17.19 10.22
C THR A 80 -30.57 18.03 9.85
N PRO A 81 -30.42 18.50 8.60
CA PRO A 81 -29.25 19.24 8.16
C PRO A 81 -29.00 20.47 9.03
N VAL A 82 -27.87 20.50 9.74
CA VAL A 82 -27.45 21.69 10.51
C VAL A 82 -26.60 22.58 9.58
N ALA A 83 -26.95 23.86 9.49
CA ALA A 83 -26.14 24.83 8.75
C ALA A 83 -24.81 25.08 9.46
N GLY A 84 -23.70 25.06 8.72
CA GLY A 84 -22.35 25.30 9.25
C GLY A 84 -21.65 24.10 9.87
N CYS A 85 -22.25 22.90 9.83
CA CYS A 85 -21.57 21.69 10.32
C CYS A 85 -20.68 21.05 9.24
N THR A 86 -19.49 20.60 9.63
CA THR A 86 -18.58 19.86 8.76
C THR A 86 -19.20 18.50 8.40
N ARG A 87 -19.65 18.35 7.16
CA ARG A 87 -20.28 17.10 6.67
C ARG A 87 -19.30 16.13 6.03
N SER A 88 -18.07 16.55 5.81
CA SER A 88 -17.05 15.73 5.17
C SER A 88 -15.68 16.16 5.64
N MET A 89 -14.82 15.17 5.88
CA MET A 89 -13.44 15.35 6.30
C MET A 89 -12.52 14.55 5.38
N THR A 90 -11.29 15.02 5.25
CA THR A 90 -10.22 14.30 4.56
C THR A 90 -9.07 14.10 5.52
N GLY A 91 -8.34 13.02 5.33
CA GLY A 91 -7.11 12.72 6.05
C GLY A 91 -6.45 11.51 5.45
N LEU A 92 -5.56 10.91 6.22
CA LEU A 92 -4.82 9.73 5.81
C LEU A 92 -5.20 8.52 6.63
N GLY A 93 -4.93 7.36 6.07
CA GLY A 93 -4.88 6.11 6.80
C GLY A 93 -3.71 5.28 6.27
N VAL A 94 -3.40 4.21 6.97
CA VAL A 94 -2.37 3.28 6.54
C VAL A 94 -2.88 1.85 6.64
N LEU A 95 -2.70 1.08 5.57
CA LEU A 95 -2.98 -0.34 5.57
C LEU A 95 -1.99 -1.04 6.50
N VAL A 96 -2.49 -1.73 7.53
CA VAL A 96 -1.69 -2.43 8.55
C VAL A 96 -1.87 -3.95 8.52
N GLY A 97 -2.68 -4.44 7.58
CA GLY A 97 -2.84 -5.86 7.32
C GLY A 97 -3.67 -6.12 6.08
N SER A 98 -3.33 -7.19 5.37
CA SER A 98 -4.10 -7.75 4.26
C SER A 98 -3.77 -9.24 4.10
N TRP A 99 -4.74 -10.13 4.34
CA TRP A 99 -4.60 -11.58 4.14
C TRP A 99 -5.94 -12.26 3.94
N ALA A 100 -5.90 -13.53 3.51
CA ALA A 100 -7.10 -14.30 3.20
C ALA A 100 -8.03 -14.39 4.42
N ALA A 101 -9.30 -14.05 4.23
CA ALA A 101 -10.30 -14.02 5.32
C ALA A 101 -10.46 -15.40 6.01
N THR A 102 -10.28 -16.46 5.25
CA THR A 102 -10.17 -17.85 5.72
C THR A 102 -9.08 -18.56 4.90
N PRO A 103 -8.56 -19.73 5.36
CA PRO A 103 -7.69 -20.54 4.53
C PRO A 103 -8.32 -20.79 3.15
N SER A 104 -7.57 -20.54 2.07
CA SER A 104 -8.00 -20.64 0.66
C SER A 104 -9.12 -19.67 0.20
N SER A 105 -9.48 -18.66 1.01
CA SER A 105 -10.43 -17.63 0.59
C SER A 105 -9.92 -16.86 -0.63
N PRO A 106 -10.77 -16.64 -1.65
CA PRO A 106 -10.46 -15.72 -2.76
C PRO A 106 -10.68 -14.25 -2.37
N VAL A 107 -11.06 -13.99 -1.12
CA VAL A 107 -11.33 -12.67 -0.55
C VAL A 107 -10.36 -12.42 0.60
N PHE A 108 -9.78 -11.23 0.60
CA PHE A 108 -8.81 -10.79 1.59
C PHE A 108 -9.48 -9.81 2.55
N SER A 109 -9.18 -9.97 3.83
CA SER A 109 -9.54 -9.01 4.87
C SER A 109 -8.41 -8.00 4.98
N ASP A 110 -8.78 -6.73 4.96
CA ASP A 110 -7.88 -5.60 4.99
C ASP A 110 -8.21 -4.69 6.18
N TRP A 111 -7.19 -4.04 6.73
CA TRP A 111 -7.34 -3.13 7.86
C TRP A 111 -6.59 -1.82 7.61
N ILE A 112 -7.31 -0.72 7.72
CA ILE A 112 -6.74 0.63 7.73
C ILE A 112 -6.71 1.13 9.17
N LEU A 113 -5.53 1.55 9.61
CA LEU A 113 -5.34 2.34 10.81
C LEU A 113 -5.42 3.82 10.46
N THR A 114 -6.23 4.60 11.19
CA THR A 114 -6.34 6.05 11.01
C THR A 114 -6.61 6.75 12.35
N ASP A 115 -6.64 8.06 12.34
CA ASP A 115 -6.97 8.89 13.49
C ASP A 115 -8.48 8.81 13.81
N GLY A 116 -8.82 8.60 15.08
CA GLY A 116 -10.20 8.44 15.52
C GLY A 116 -11.03 9.71 15.41
N SER A 117 -10.42 10.91 15.41
CA SER A 117 -11.15 12.16 15.20
C SER A 117 -11.60 12.32 13.74
N LEU A 118 -10.94 11.63 12.80
CA LEU A 118 -11.36 11.53 11.40
C LEU A 118 -12.52 10.53 11.22
N VAL A 119 -12.46 9.39 11.90
CA VAL A 119 -13.47 8.32 11.84
C VAL A 119 -14.01 8.01 13.24
N ASP A 120 -14.99 8.80 13.70
CA ASP A 120 -15.71 8.54 14.95
C ASP A 120 -17.08 7.88 14.66
N PRO A 121 -17.27 6.59 14.96
CA PRO A 121 -18.56 5.92 14.82
C PRO A 121 -19.66 6.49 15.70
N ASN A 122 -19.32 7.20 16.79
CA ASN A 122 -20.28 7.85 17.68
C ASN A 122 -20.79 9.18 17.10
N GLY A 123 -20.20 9.63 15.99
CA GLY A 123 -20.53 10.87 15.32
C GLY A 123 -19.72 12.06 15.81
N ILE A 124 -19.80 13.15 15.04
CA ILE A 124 -19.07 14.40 15.31
C ILE A 124 -20.02 15.50 15.78
N SER A 125 -19.54 16.34 16.69
CA SER A 125 -20.32 17.46 17.21
C SER A 125 -20.35 18.64 16.24
N CYS A 126 -21.55 19.16 15.98
CA CYS A 126 -21.76 20.41 15.23
C CYS A 126 -21.70 21.67 16.11
N GLY A 127 -21.15 21.56 17.32
CA GLY A 127 -21.14 22.63 18.32
C GLY A 127 -22.20 22.46 19.41
N ALA A 128 -22.11 23.28 20.46
CA ALA A 128 -22.96 23.16 21.63
C ALA A 128 -24.45 23.29 21.29
N GLY A 129 -25.26 22.35 21.79
CA GLY A 129 -26.71 22.31 21.57
C GLY A 129 -27.16 21.88 20.18
N LYS A 130 -26.25 21.41 19.31
CA LYS A 130 -26.56 20.84 18.00
C LYS A 130 -26.55 19.31 18.04
N PRO A 131 -27.34 18.63 17.19
CA PRO A 131 -27.26 17.17 17.07
C PRO A 131 -25.88 16.73 16.56
N LEU A 132 -25.50 15.50 16.89
CA LEU A 132 -24.32 14.84 16.34
C LEU A 132 -24.58 14.45 14.87
N GLU A 133 -23.64 14.73 13.98
CA GLU A 133 -23.66 14.16 12.64
C GLU A 133 -23.10 12.74 12.72
N GLN A 134 -23.81 11.78 12.14
CA GLN A 134 -23.48 10.37 12.21
C GLN A 134 -22.57 9.98 11.05
N LEU A 135 -21.57 9.14 11.33
CA LEU A 135 -20.70 8.58 10.30
C LEU A 135 -21.54 7.85 9.25
N ASN A 136 -21.41 8.25 7.99
CA ASN A 136 -22.24 7.78 6.89
C ASN A 136 -21.45 6.98 5.86
N SER A 137 -20.27 7.45 5.46
CA SER A 137 -19.46 6.72 4.49
C SER A 137 -17.98 7.05 4.60
N ILE A 138 -17.16 6.10 4.15
CA ILE A 138 -15.70 6.24 4.04
C ILE A 138 -15.33 5.85 2.61
N GLN A 139 -14.76 6.78 1.87
CA GLN A 139 -14.16 6.53 0.56
C GLN A 139 -12.65 6.40 0.75
N ILE A 140 -12.07 5.33 0.22
CA ILE A 140 -10.65 5.02 0.33
C ILE A 140 -10.02 5.14 -1.06
N TYR A 141 -9.04 6.02 -1.21
CA TYR A 141 -8.26 6.18 -2.44
C TYR A 141 -6.84 5.65 -2.27
N LEU A 142 -6.39 4.89 -3.26
CA LEU A 142 -5.00 4.45 -3.37
C LEU A 142 -4.12 5.62 -3.80
N ASN A 143 -2.88 5.62 -3.35
CA ASN A 143 -1.89 6.62 -3.74
C ASN A 143 -1.23 6.31 -5.09
N ASN A 144 -0.45 7.26 -5.58
CA ASN A 144 0.21 7.19 -6.89
C ASN A 144 1.46 6.28 -6.91
N ALA A 145 2.05 5.97 -5.74
CA ALA A 145 3.14 5.00 -5.66
C ALA A 145 2.63 3.58 -5.95
N TYR A 146 1.43 3.23 -5.49
CA TYR A 146 0.86 1.91 -5.77
C TYR A 146 0.20 1.80 -7.15
N THR A 147 -0.52 2.85 -7.59
CA THR A 147 -1.35 2.77 -8.81
C THR A 147 -0.64 3.26 -10.08
N LEU A 148 0.46 4.03 -9.94
CA LEU A 148 1.09 4.78 -11.02
C LEU A 148 0.12 5.71 -11.79
N ASN A 149 -1.03 6.06 -11.18
CA ASN A 149 -2.06 6.89 -11.79
C ASN A 149 -2.25 8.17 -10.96
N PRO A 150 -2.11 9.38 -11.55
CA PRO A 150 -2.31 10.63 -10.81
C PRO A 150 -3.77 10.92 -10.45
N VAL A 151 -4.73 10.18 -11.02
CA VAL A 151 -6.16 10.30 -10.71
C VAL A 151 -6.57 9.18 -9.77
N GLY A 152 -7.17 9.54 -8.64
CA GLY A 152 -7.49 8.62 -7.56
C GLY A 152 -8.30 7.41 -7.96
N GLN A 153 -7.64 6.26 -7.94
CA GLN A 153 -8.30 4.97 -7.94
C GLN A 153 -8.93 4.74 -6.56
N THR A 154 -10.24 4.53 -6.56
CA THR A 154 -10.94 4.11 -5.34
C THR A 154 -10.59 2.65 -5.06
N LEU A 155 -9.99 2.38 -3.89
CA LEU A 155 -9.85 1.03 -3.37
C LEU A 155 -11.21 0.48 -2.96
N LYS A 156 -11.93 1.26 -2.14
CA LYS A 156 -13.20 0.84 -1.57
C LYS A 156 -14.07 2.04 -1.18
N SER A 157 -15.38 1.85 -1.27
CA SER A 157 -16.39 2.75 -0.71
C SER A 157 -17.19 1.99 0.34
N LEU A 158 -17.12 2.46 1.58
CA LEU A 158 -17.79 1.84 2.73
C LEU A 158 -19.02 2.68 3.10
N GLN A 159 -20.14 2.02 3.39
CA GLN A 159 -21.35 2.66 3.92
C GLN A 159 -21.45 2.34 5.40
N CYS A 160 -21.52 3.36 6.25
CA CYS A 160 -21.36 3.23 7.69
C CYS A 160 -22.65 3.60 8.43
N ARG A 161 -22.91 2.86 9.51
CA ARG A 161 -24.04 3.08 10.41
C ARG A 161 -23.77 2.40 11.76
N SER A 162 -24.04 3.10 12.85
CA SER A 162 -24.06 2.53 14.21
C SER A 162 -22.79 1.76 14.61
N GLY A 163 -21.61 2.30 14.33
CA GLY A 163 -20.34 1.66 14.71
C GLY A 163 -19.85 0.55 13.79
N SER A 164 -20.45 0.37 12.63
CA SER A 164 -20.01 -0.60 11.62
C SER A 164 -20.08 0.01 10.23
N CYS A 165 -19.32 -0.56 9.30
CA CYS A 165 -19.43 -0.24 7.89
C CYS A 165 -19.66 -1.50 7.06
N THR A 166 -20.53 -1.38 6.05
CA THR A 166 -20.68 -2.39 5.01
C THR A 166 -19.81 -2.07 3.82
N ASP A 167 -19.15 -3.10 3.32
CA ASP A 167 -18.28 -3.07 2.16
C ASP A 167 -19.00 -3.54 0.87
N GLY A 168 -20.33 -3.67 0.96
CA GLY A 168 -21.24 -4.16 -0.08
C GLY A 168 -21.58 -5.65 0.06
N ALA A 169 -20.72 -6.45 0.70
CA ALA A 169 -20.92 -7.88 0.90
C ALA A 169 -21.07 -8.23 2.38
N THR A 170 -20.28 -7.59 3.23
CA THR A 170 -20.18 -7.86 4.66
C THR A 170 -20.27 -6.56 5.44
N THR A 171 -20.84 -6.64 6.65
CA THR A 171 -20.83 -5.52 7.60
C THR A 171 -19.83 -5.84 8.69
N LEU A 172 -18.82 -4.98 8.82
CA LEU A 172 -17.72 -5.16 9.76
C LEU A 172 -17.69 -4.01 10.78
N PRO A 173 -17.32 -4.29 12.04
CA PRO A 173 -17.23 -3.27 13.06
C PRO A 173 -16.05 -2.32 12.81
N ILE A 174 -16.27 -1.05 13.16
CA ILE A 174 -15.18 -0.10 13.36
C ILE A 174 -14.64 -0.34 14.77
N THR A 175 -13.34 -0.55 14.90
CA THR A 175 -12.71 -0.85 16.19
C THR A 175 -11.91 0.35 16.65
N CYS A 176 -12.31 0.95 17.77
CA CYS A 176 -11.65 2.12 18.36
C CYS A 176 -10.65 1.69 19.43
N GLN A 177 -9.50 2.36 19.52
CA GLN A 177 -8.57 2.19 20.62
C GLN A 177 -9.22 2.61 21.95
N ASP A 178 -9.79 3.81 21.99
CA ASP A 178 -10.59 4.27 23.12
C ASP A 178 -12.07 4.28 22.74
N SER A 179 -12.90 3.51 23.44
CA SER A 179 -14.31 3.34 23.06
C SER A 179 -15.23 4.51 23.42
N SER A 180 -14.75 5.55 24.13
CA SER A 180 -15.60 6.67 24.57
C SER A 180 -14.81 7.95 24.89
N PRO A 181 -14.66 8.91 23.95
CA PRO A 181 -15.02 8.82 22.53
C PRO A 181 -13.93 8.17 21.67
N CYS A 182 -14.32 7.57 20.55
CA CYS A 182 -13.40 7.06 19.52
C CYS A 182 -12.49 8.13 18.96
N ALA A 183 -12.92 9.41 19.02
CA ALA A 183 -12.10 10.56 18.69
C ALA A 183 -10.77 10.69 19.46
N LYS A 184 -10.54 9.88 20.51
CA LYS A 184 -9.28 9.82 21.24
C LYS A 184 -8.46 8.61 20.76
N GLY A 185 -7.31 8.88 20.17
CA GLY A 185 -6.39 7.86 19.66
C GLY A 185 -6.72 7.39 18.25
N VAL A 186 -6.35 6.16 17.93
CA VAL A 186 -6.53 5.58 16.60
C VAL A 186 -7.73 4.64 16.50
N VAL A 187 -8.12 4.37 15.25
CA VAL A 187 -9.23 3.50 14.90
C VAL A 187 -8.84 2.58 13.74
N LEU A 188 -9.35 1.35 13.80
CA LEU A 188 -9.22 0.34 12.77
C LEU A 188 -10.52 0.22 11.98
N VAL A 189 -10.40 0.47 10.68
CA VAL A 189 -11.47 0.27 9.69
C VAL A 189 -11.15 -0.99 8.90
N SER A 190 -12.04 -1.99 9.00
CA SER A 190 -11.89 -3.26 8.29
C SER A 190 -12.83 -3.36 7.09
N PHE A 191 -12.38 -4.03 6.04
CA PHE A 191 -13.13 -4.27 4.80
C PHE A 191 -12.53 -5.45 4.06
N HIS A 192 -13.18 -5.86 2.96
CA HIS A 192 -12.65 -6.90 2.09
C HIS A 192 -12.36 -6.44 0.68
N THR A 193 -11.33 -7.04 0.08
CA THR A 193 -10.93 -6.88 -1.32
C THR A 193 -10.77 -8.24 -2.02
N PRO A 194 -10.86 -8.27 -3.36
CA PRO A 194 -10.66 -9.49 -4.15
C PRO A 194 -9.18 -9.79 -4.45
N VAL A 195 -8.26 -8.90 -4.06
CA VAL A 195 -6.82 -9.00 -4.31
C VAL A 195 -6.05 -8.63 -3.04
N LEU A 196 -4.83 -9.15 -2.87
CA LEU A 196 -3.98 -8.72 -1.75
C LEU A 196 -3.62 -7.25 -1.91
N GLU A 197 -3.69 -6.50 -0.82
CA GLU A 197 -3.26 -5.11 -0.77
C GLU A 197 -1.91 -4.97 -0.04
N PRO A 198 -1.10 -3.95 -0.37
CA PRO A 198 0.13 -3.67 0.37
C PRO A 198 -0.22 -3.19 1.78
N PHE A 199 0.61 -3.51 2.77
CA PHE A 199 0.46 -2.96 4.12
C PHE A 199 1.81 -2.61 4.72
N ILE A 200 1.82 -1.78 5.75
CA ILE A 200 3.03 -1.37 6.46
C ILE A 200 3.28 -2.32 7.64
N ASP A 201 4.53 -2.71 7.84
CA ASP A 201 4.90 -3.45 9.05
C ASP A 201 4.91 -2.50 10.26
N MET A 202 4.34 -2.96 11.37
CA MET A 202 4.48 -2.26 12.65
C MET A 202 5.91 -2.41 13.17
N ALA A 203 6.52 -1.30 13.60
CA ALA A 203 7.77 -1.35 14.34
C ALA A 203 7.57 -2.19 15.63
N GLN A 204 8.61 -2.89 16.09
CA GLN A 204 8.48 -3.74 17.29
C GLN A 204 8.73 -2.98 18.59
N ALA A 205 9.37 -1.81 18.52
CA ALA A 205 9.68 -0.95 19.65
C ALA A 205 9.83 0.49 19.16
N ASP A 206 9.78 1.45 20.08
CA ASP A 206 10.15 2.83 19.79
C ASP A 206 11.63 2.92 19.41
N GLN A 207 11.95 3.79 18.46
CA GLN A 207 13.31 3.96 17.95
C GLN A 207 13.73 5.42 18.05
N ALA A 208 14.96 5.65 18.52
CA ALA A 208 15.49 6.99 18.75
C ALA A 208 16.22 7.59 17.53
N THR A 209 16.74 6.77 16.60
CA THR A 209 17.59 7.23 15.49
C THR A 209 17.70 6.23 14.33
N PRO A 210 17.77 6.66 13.04
CA PRO A 210 17.48 8.01 12.54
C PRO A 210 16.07 8.46 12.95
N GLY A 211 15.88 9.78 13.06
CA GLY A 211 14.61 10.34 13.52
C GLY A 211 13.42 9.88 12.65
N PRO A 212 12.22 9.81 13.24
CA PRO A 212 11.02 9.41 12.52
C PRO A 212 10.73 10.33 11.31
N GLN A 213 10.11 9.77 10.29
CA GLN A 213 9.73 10.48 9.07
C GLN A 213 8.21 10.43 8.89
N GLY A 214 7.57 11.56 8.60
CA GLY A 214 6.16 11.58 8.21
C GLY A 214 6.01 11.23 6.73
N VAL A 215 4.96 10.50 6.36
CA VAL A 215 4.61 10.24 4.96
C VAL A 215 3.23 10.84 4.65
N GLU A 216 3.23 11.98 3.97
CA GLU A 216 2.03 12.73 3.59
C GLU A 216 1.62 12.41 2.14
N LEU A 217 0.37 12.66 1.75
CA LEU A 217 -0.05 12.58 0.35
C LEU A 217 -0.38 13.99 -0.20
N ILE A 218 0.46 14.51 -1.08
CA ILE A 218 0.28 15.84 -1.67
C ILE A 218 -0.22 15.79 -3.11
N GLY A 219 -0.76 16.91 -3.58
CA GLY A 219 -1.10 17.11 -4.99
C GLY A 219 0.17 17.32 -5.82
N SER A 220 0.11 16.98 -7.11
CA SER A 220 1.21 17.26 -8.03
C SER A 220 1.54 18.76 -8.05
N GLY A 221 2.76 19.13 -7.67
CA GLY A 221 3.21 20.52 -7.59
C GLY A 221 2.64 21.31 -6.40
N ALA A 222 1.92 20.67 -5.47
CA ALA A 222 1.51 21.26 -4.21
C ALA A 222 2.63 21.12 -3.16
N ALA A 223 2.67 22.03 -2.19
CA ALA A 223 3.56 21.94 -1.03
C ALA A 223 2.81 21.60 0.27
N SER A 224 1.50 21.38 0.19
CA SER A 224 0.64 21.16 1.35
C SER A 224 -0.43 20.11 1.07
N PRO A 225 -1.02 19.52 2.11
CA PRO A 225 -2.27 18.76 2.08
C PRO A 225 -3.44 19.42 1.32
N PRO A 226 -4.47 18.64 0.94
CA PRO A 226 -5.69 19.18 0.34
C PRO A 226 -6.39 20.14 1.30
N ARG A 227 -6.89 21.26 0.77
CA ARG A 227 -7.64 22.26 1.54
C ARG A 227 -9.14 21.95 1.63
N SER A 228 -9.62 21.03 0.80
CA SER A 228 -11.01 20.61 0.77
C SER A 228 -11.15 19.15 0.32
N VAL A 229 -12.29 18.54 0.63
CA VAL A 229 -12.55 17.12 0.32
C VAL A 229 -12.67 16.85 -1.18
N GLU A 230 -13.03 17.86 -1.98
CA GLU A 230 -13.12 17.76 -3.44
C GLU A 230 -11.75 17.56 -4.08
N GLN A 231 -10.67 17.99 -3.40
CA GLN A 231 -9.30 17.84 -3.87
C GLN A 231 -8.70 16.47 -3.51
N ALA A 232 -9.30 15.72 -2.59
CA ALA A 232 -8.70 14.51 -2.03
C ALA A 232 -8.29 13.47 -3.08
N ALA A 233 -9.11 13.27 -4.13
CA ALA A 233 -8.81 12.32 -5.21
C ALA A 233 -7.63 12.74 -6.13
N GLN A 234 -7.05 13.92 -5.93
CA GLN A 234 -5.89 14.43 -6.67
C GLN A 234 -4.64 14.61 -5.77
N PHE A 235 -4.80 14.50 -4.45
CA PHE A 235 -3.73 14.65 -3.46
C PHE A 235 -3.28 13.28 -2.97
N LEU A 236 -2.50 12.63 -3.83
CA LEU A 236 -2.21 11.19 -3.77
C LEU A 236 -0.74 10.85 -3.99
N THR A 237 0.15 11.85 -4.10
CA THR A 237 1.59 11.62 -4.26
C THR A 237 2.25 11.54 -2.89
N PRO A 238 2.81 10.38 -2.50
CA PRO A 238 3.54 10.27 -1.24
C PRO A 238 4.73 11.21 -1.19
N THR A 239 4.93 11.87 -0.06
CA THR A 239 6.02 12.80 0.16
C THR A 239 6.48 12.72 1.61
N GLN A 240 7.80 12.69 1.80
CA GLN A 240 8.40 12.74 3.12
C GLN A 240 8.27 14.15 3.70
N VAL A 241 7.76 14.24 4.93
CA VAL A 241 7.60 15.49 5.67
C VAL A 241 8.15 15.37 7.09
N ALA A 242 8.33 16.52 7.75
CA ALA A 242 8.69 16.54 9.16
C ALA A 242 7.50 16.03 10.00
N PRO A 243 7.69 15.08 10.93
CA PRO A 243 6.60 14.45 11.65
C PRO A 243 5.86 15.40 12.61
N ASP A 244 6.51 16.47 13.06
CA ASP A 244 6.03 17.44 14.04
C ASP A 244 5.40 18.70 13.44
N ASP A 245 5.25 18.77 12.11
CA ASP A 245 4.60 19.91 11.45
C ASP A 245 3.10 19.97 11.82
N PRO A 246 2.59 21.09 12.38
CA PRO A 246 1.18 21.23 12.78
C PRO A 246 0.19 21.16 11.62
N THR A 247 0.66 21.33 10.38
CA THR A 247 -0.15 21.26 9.16
C THR A 247 -0.35 19.83 8.64
N ASN A 248 0.34 18.84 9.22
CA ASN A 248 0.20 17.43 8.86
C ASN A 248 -1.24 16.94 9.03
N GLU A 249 -1.67 16.08 8.12
CA GLU A 249 -3.03 15.56 8.11
C GLU A 249 -3.28 14.54 9.22
N PRO A 250 -4.49 14.50 9.79
CA PRO A 250 -4.87 13.44 10.72
C PRO A 250 -4.70 12.08 10.05
N GLY A 251 -4.06 11.14 10.76
CA GLY A 251 -3.80 9.80 10.26
C GLY A 251 -2.55 9.66 9.38
N MET A 252 -1.73 10.71 9.26
CA MET A 252 -0.43 10.62 8.57
C MET A 252 0.49 9.62 9.31
N PRO A 253 1.02 8.57 8.66
CA PRO A 253 1.93 7.64 9.29
C PRO A 253 3.30 8.27 9.56
N ILE A 254 3.84 7.95 10.73
CA ILE A 254 5.18 8.31 11.17
C ILE A 254 6.00 7.01 11.18
N VAL A 255 7.05 6.95 10.37
CA VAL A 255 7.80 5.73 10.07
C VAL A 255 9.26 5.83 10.50
N ASN A 256 9.88 4.68 10.79
CA ASN A 256 11.32 4.61 11.02
C ASN A 256 12.11 4.61 9.71
N SER A 257 13.45 4.63 9.81
CA SER A 257 14.35 4.61 8.65
C SER A 257 14.23 3.36 7.77
N THR A 258 13.56 2.30 8.24
CA THR A 258 13.33 1.07 7.48
C THR A 258 11.94 1.00 6.85
N GLY A 259 11.11 2.03 7.04
CA GLY A 259 9.74 2.12 6.50
C GLY A 259 8.69 1.39 7.33
N GLN A 260 8.97 1.08 8.60
CA GLN A 260 7.98 0.50 9.53
C GLN A 260 7.22 1.59 10.27
N LEU A 261 5.95 1.35 10.58
CA LEU A 261 5.10 2.28 11.32
C LEU A 261 5.55 2.39 12.78
N LEU A 262 6.02 3.57 13.17
CA LEU A 262 6.35 3.90 14.56
C LEU A 262 5.15 4.48 15.29
N ASP A 263 4.46 5.42 14.65
CA ASP A 263 3.39 6.22 15.24
C ASP A 263 2.45 6.74 14.13
N LEU A 264 1.39 7.44 14.52
CA LEU A 264 0.43 8.08 13.63
C LEU A 264 0.21 9.53 14.09
N ASN A 265 0.14 10.47 13.15
CA ASN A 265 -0.23 11.85 13.45
C ASN A 265 -1.69 11.90 13.89
N THR A 266 -1.89 11.82 15.20
CA THR A 266 -3.20 11.89 15.82
C THR A 266 -3.47 13.32 16.29
N LYS A 267 -4.74 13.76 16.22
CA LYS A 267 -5.13 15.11 16.71
C LYS A 267 -5.30 15.17 18.22
N GLN A 268 -5.06 14.06 18.92
CA GLN A 268 -5.08 13.92 20.38
C GLN A 268 -3.77 13.29 20.85
N LEU A 269 -3.46 13.35 22.15
CA LEU A 269 -2.28 12.68 22.70
C LEU A 269 -2.44 11.16 22.62
N ASP A 270 -1.62 10.52 21.80
CA ASP A 270 -1.44 9.07 21.71
C ASP A 270 0.06 8.76 21.61
N THR A 271 0.43 7.48 21.65
CA THR A 271 1.84 7.07 21.53
C THR A 271 1.99 5.90 20.57
N GLY A 272 3.13 5.83 19.87
CA GLY A 272 3.47 4.65 19.08
C GLY A 272 3.30 3.32 19.83
N GLN A 273 3.65 3.26 21.13
CA GLN A 273 3.49 2.05 21.94
C GLN A 273 2.03 1.64 22.17
N SER A 274 1.14 2.60 22.44
CA SER A 274 -0.30 2.32 22.61
C SER A 274 -0.92 1.89 21.29
N ILE A 275 -0.59 2.56 20.18
CA ILE A 275 -1.04 2.20 18.83
C ILE A 275 -0.62 0.77 18.49
N ARG A 276 0.66 0.42 18.67
CA ARG A 276 1.15 -0.95 18.44
C ARG A 276 0.43 -1.98 19.29
N THR A 277 0.23 -1.68 20.57
CA THR A 277 -0.48 -2.58 21.49
C THR A 277 -1.92 -2.81 21.03
N PHE A 278 -2.60 -1.75 20.59
CA PHE A 278 -3.95 -1.81 20.07
C PHE A 278 -4.03 -2.63 18.77
N VAL A 279 -3.20 -2.32 17.78
CA VAL A 279 -3.16 -3.06 16.49
C VAL A 279 -2.87 -4.54 16.75
N ASN A 280 -1.88 -4.86 17.58
CA ASN A 280 -1.54 -6.23 17.95
C ASN A 280 -2.61 -6.91 18.80
N ALA A 281 -3.54 -6.21 19.44
CA ALA A 281 -4.63 -6.86 20.17
C ALA A 281 -5.77 -7.28 19.23
N ILE A 282 -5.99 -6.52 18.15
CA ILE A 282 -7.13 -6.71 17.23
C ILE A 282 -6.77 -7.58 16.04
N ILE A 283 -5.56 -7.39 15.50
CA ILE A 283 -5.15 -7.96 14.22
C ILE A 283 -4.29 -9.23 14.40
N ALA A 284 -3.78 -9.49 15.60
CA ALA A 284 -2.92 -10.64 15.89
C ALA A 284 -3.67 -11.98 16.01
N PRO A 285 -2.97 -13.14 16.01
CA PRO A 285 -1.55 -13.41 16.18
C PRO A 285 -0.43 -12.73 15.38
N ALA A 286 0.33 -11.74 15.85
CA ALA A 286 1.70 -11.65 15.37
C ALA A 286 2.52 -12.70 16.17
N PRO A 287 3.31 -13.60 15.57
CA PRO A 287 3.70 -13.71 14.17
C PRO A 287 2.90 -14.80 13.44
N LEU A 288 2.72 -14.61 12.13
CA LEU A 288 2.60 -15.69 11.14
C LEU A 288 1.89 -16.95 11.66
N GLN A 289 0.56 -16.94 11.61
CA GLN A 289 -0.07 -18.15 11.09
C GLN A 289 0.71 -18.50 9.81
N PRO A 290 1.22 -19.73 9.62
CA PRO A 290 1.84 -20.13 8.35
C PRO A 290 0.95 -19.85 7.12
N LEU A 291 -0.34 -19.53 7.35
CA LEU A 291 -1.38 -19.22 6.38
C LEU A 291 -1.60 -17.71 6.12
N ASN A 292 -1.13 -16.80 6.97
CA ASN A 292 -1.29 -15.35 6.76
C ASN A 292 -0.11 -14.80 5.96
N THR A 293 0.04 -15.28 4.72
CA THR A 293 1.06 -14.80 3.79
C THR A 293 0.48 -13.74 2.87
N ASN A 294 1.20 -12.63 2.69
CA ASN A 294 0.88 -11.63 1.68
C ASN A 294 2.09 -11.50 0.74
N ARG A 295 2.01 -12.18 -0.40
CA ARG A 295 3.10 -12.17 -1.38
C ARG A 295 3.38 -10.79 -1.97
N LEU A 296 2.37 -9.91 -2.04
CA LEU A 296 2.55 -8.56 -2.54
C LEU A 296 3.45 -7.77 -1.58
N HIS A 297 3.13 -7.81 -0.28
CA HIS A 297 3.95 -7.24 0.79
C HIS A 297 5.37 -7.80 0.81
N ASP A 298 5.50 -9.13 0.78
CA ASP A 298 6.80 -9.79 0.83
C ASP A 298 7.70 -9.38 -0.35
N ASN A 299 7.14 -9.39 -1.57
CA ASN A 299 7.84 -8.98 -2.77
C ASN A 299 8.21 -7.49 -2.74
N TRP A 300 7.32 -6.63 -2.24
CA TRP A 300 7.56 -5.20 -2.11
C TRP A 300 8.76 -4.91 -1.19
N ASN A 301 8.75 -5.49 0.00
CA ASN A 301 9.79 -5.33 0.99
C ASN A 301 11.15 -5.87 0.52
N GLN A 302 11.15 -6.96 -0.26
CA GLN A 302 12.36 -7.53 -0.86
C GLN A 302 12.88 -6.69 -2.04
N GLY A 303 11.99 -6.09 -2.82
CA GLY A 303 12.34 -5.28 -4.00
C GLY A 303 13.03 -3.95 -3.64
N ILE A 304 12.72 -3.38 -2.47
CA ILE A 304 13.34 -2.15 -1.99
C ILE A 304 14.58 -2.49 -1.16
N THR A 305 15.73 -2.39 -1.81
CA THR A 305 17.06 -2.54 -1.20
C THR A 305 17.67 -1.17 -0.90
N ALA A 306 18.48 -1.10 0.16
CA ALA A 306 19.16 0.12 0.61
C ALA A 306 20.35 0.47 -0.29
#